data_AF-B4W1Y4-F1
#
_entry.id   AF-B4W1Y4-F1
#
_cell.length_a   1.000
_cell.length_b   1.000
_cell.length_c   1.000
_cell.angle_alpha   90.00
_cell.angle_beta   90.00
_cell.angle_gamma   90.00
#
_symmetry.space_group_name_H-M   'P 1'
#
loop_
_entity.id
_entity.type
_entity.pdbx_description
1 polymer ?
#
loop_
_entity_poly.entity_id
_entity_poly.type
_entity_poly.pdbx_seq_one_letter_code
_entity_poly.pdbx_strand_id
1 'polypeptide(L)'
;MGLFEGKEKLVENFPGYKFLPKQAIKNQIGLRVVITDDSNDTEAAKQRAEALVKQQEILGVVGHYTSESTVAAIDVYQENKLVVISPGTTTEELTEEPKDVFFGLFIVIEWRQSI
;
A
#
# COMPACT_ATOMS: atom_id res chain seq x y z
N MET A 1 14.33 -23.50 10.23
CA MET A 1 15.02 -22.18 10.33
C MET A 1 13.93 -21.13 10.40
N GLY A 2 13.55 -20.72 11.61
CA GLY A 2 12.43 -19.80 11.84
C GLY A 2 12.89 -18.36 11.78
N LEU A 3 12.28 -17.56 10.88
CA LEU A 3 12.55 -16.14 10.69
C LEU A 3 12.00 -15.24 11.81
N PHE A 4 11.54 -15.80 12.94
CA PHE A 4 10.72 -15.06 13.92
C PHE A 4 11.12 -15.24 15.39
N GLU A 5 12.29 -15.81 15.67
CA GLU A 5 12.83 -15.84 17.03
C GLU A 5 13.88 -14.74 17.22
N GLY A 6 13.44 -13.56 17.65
CA GLY A 6 14.32 -12.64 18.38
C GLY A 6 14.18 -11.16 18.04
N LYS A 7 13.54 -10.41 18.94
CA LYS A 7 13.78 -8.98 19.23
C LYS A 7 14.08 -8.08 18.02
N GLU A 8 13.08 -7.84 17.17
CA GLU A 8 13.19 -6.83 16.13
C GLU A 8 13.00 -5.43 16.72
N LYS A 9 14.11 -4.70 16.90
CA LYS A 9 14.14 -3.25 17.21
C LYS A 9 13.32 -2.40 16.24
N LEU A 10 13.01 -2.95 15.06
CA LEU A 10 12.20 -2.33 14.02
C LEU A 10 10.75 -2.14 14.48
N VAL A 11 10.15 -3.14 15.13
CA VAL A 11 8.73 -3.11 15.53
C VAL A 11 8.45 -2.07 16.61
N GLU A 12 9.39 -1.80 17.52
CA GLU A 12 9.17 -0.85 18.62
C GLU A 12 9.12 0.62 18.18
N ASN A 13 9.72 0.96 17.04
CA ASN A 13 9.84 2.34 16.56
C ASN A 13 8.79 2.74 15.52
N PHE A 14 7.91 1.81 15.09
CA PHE A 14 6.84 2.14 14.15
C PHE A 14 5.64 2.75 14.86
N PRO A 15 5.16 3.94 14.45
CA PRO A 15 3.93 4.49 14.98
C PRO A 15 2.78 3.50 14.72
N GLY A 16 2.15 3.04 15.81
CA GLY A 16 1.04 2.11 15.75
C GLY A 16 1.36 0.62 15.85
N TYR A 17 2.59 0.24 16.19
CA TYR A 17 2.97 -1.17 16.42
C TYR A 17 2.13 -1.90 17.50
N LYS A 18 1.43 -1.16 18.36
CA LYS A 18 0.51 -1.67 19.39
C LYS A 18 -0.91 -1.94 18.88
N PHE A 19 -1.28 -1.49 17.69
CA PHE A 19 -2.66 -1.60 17.19
C PHE A 19 -3.05 -3.02 16.76
N LEU A 20 -2.08 -3.89 16.49
CA LEU A 20 -2.36 -5.27 16.14
C LEU A 20 -2.16 -6.18 17.36
N PRO A 21 -3.19 -6.93 17.80
CA PRO A 21 -3.01 -7.91 18.86
C PRO A 21 -1.92 -8.89 18.45
N LYS A 22 -1.02 -9.19 19.39
CA LYS A 22 0.14 -10.08 19.21
C LYS A 22 -0.22 -11.54 18.87
N GLN A 23 -1.51 -11.87 18.79
CA GLN A 23 -1.98 -13.19 18.43
C GLN A 23 -1.77 -13.42 16.94
N ALA A 24 -0.62 -14.02 16.62
CA ALA A 24 -0.49 -14.77 15.39
C ALA A 24 -1.69 -15.72 15.28
N ILE A 25 -2.38 -15.70 14.14
CA ILE A 25 -3.41 -16.70 13.82
C ILE A 25 -2.70 -18.05 13.78
N LYS A 26 -2.72 -18.82 14.88
CA LYS A 26 -2.17 -20.19 15.00
C LYS A 26 -0.90 -20.48 14.17
N ASN A 27 0.24 -19.84 14.43
CA ASN A 27 1.50 -20.06 13.71
C ASN A 27 1.40 -19.94 12.16
N GLN A 28 0.41 -19.22 11.65
CA GLN A 28 0.23 -18.94 10.21
C GLN A 28 0.73 -17.54 9.88
N ILE A 29 1.07 -17.33 8.60
CA ILE A 29 1.44 -16.04 8.03
C ILE A 29 0.22 -15.12 8.16
N GLY A 30 0.34 -14.07 8.97
CA GLY A 30 -0.69 -13.04 9.17
C GLY A 30 -0.35 -11.74 8.45
N LEU A 31 -1.36 -10.92 8.16
CA LEU A 31 -1.18 -9.59 7.60
C LEU A 31 -0.79 -8.59 8.70
N ARG A 32 0.32 -7.87 8.50
CA ARG A 32 0.69 -6.70 9.31
C ARG A 32 0.42 -5.45 8.51
N VAL A 33 -0.24 -4.47 9.13
CA VAL A 33 -0.60 -3.19 8.51
C VAL A 33 0.16 -2.08 9.21
N VAL A 34 0.76 -1.20 8.42
CA VAL A 34 1.32 0.09 8.87
C VAL A 34 0.46 1.19 8.24
N ILE A 35 0.10 2.19 9.03
CA ILE A 35 -0.76 3.29 8.59
C ILE A 35 0.10 4.55 8.46
N THR A 36 -0.06 5.26 7.35
CA THR A 36 0.52 6.58 7.11
C THR A 36 -0.55 7.52 6.59
N ASP A 37 -0.36 8.81 6.83
CA ASP A 37 -1.22 9.89 6.35
C ASP A 37 -0.45 10.76 5.35
N ASP A 38 -0.98 10.86 4.13
CA ASP A 38 -0.52 11.75 3.06
C ASP A 38 -1.34 13.06 2.99
N SER A 39 -2.34 13.20 3.87
CA SER A 39 -3.22 14.37 3.97
C SER A 39 -3.94 14.75 2.67
N ASN A 40 -4.05 13.81 1.72
CA ASN A 40 -4.54 14.06 0.36
C ASN A 40 -3.80 15.20 -0.36
N ASP A 41 -2.49 15.29 -0.13
CA ASP A 41 -1.58 16.27 -0.74
C ASP A 41 -0.51 15.55 -1.56
N THR A 42 -0.19 16.06 -2.74
CA THR A 42 0.72 15.39 -3.70
C THR A 42 2.16 15.33 -3.19
N GLU A 43 2.63 16.37 -2.51
CA GLU A 43 4.00 16.41 -1.97
C GLU A 43 4.12 15.47 -0.77
N ALA A 44 3.13 15.48 0.12
CA ALA A 44 3.06 14.55 1.23
C ALA A 44 2.96 13.09 0.74
N ALA A 45 2.15 12.81 -0.30
CA ALA A 45 2.05 11.49 -0.92
C ALA A 45 3.40 10.98 -1.43
N LYS A 46 4.14 11.82 -2.17
CA LYS A 46 5.49 11.51 -2.65
C LYS A 46 6.47 11.27 -1.50
N GLN A 47 6.45 12.11 -0.47
CA GLN A 47 7.29 11.93 0.73
C GLN A 47 6.98 10.62 1.47
N ARG A 48 5.70 10.19 1.50
CA ARG A 48 5.33 8.88 2.06
C ARG A 48 5.86 7.76 1.20
N ALA A 49 5.71 7.83 -0.12
CA ALA A 49 6.28 6.83 -1.03
C ALA A 49 7.79 6.67 -0.81
N GLU A 50 8.55 7.78 -0.77
CA GLU A 50 10.00 7.78 -0.52
C GLU A 50 10.39 7.19 0.85
N ALA A 51 9.56 7.35 1.87
CA ALA A 51 9.80 6.76 3.18
C ALA A 51 9.51 5.26 3.21
N LEU A 52 8.43 4.84 2.53
CA LEU A 52 7.96 3.45 2.48
C LEU A 52 8.90 2.55 1.68
N VAL A 53 9.40 3.01 0.52
CA VAL A 53 10.32 2.21 -0.32
C VAL A 53 11.67 1.93 0.36
N LYS A 54 12.02 2.70 1.39
CA LYS A 54 13.23 2.48 2.21
C LYS A 54 13.04 1.34 3.23
N GLN A 55 11.81 0.88 3.46
CA GLN A 55 11.49 -0.19 4.40
C GLN A 55 11.38 -1.53 3.67
N GLN A 56 12.39 -2.38 3.79
CA GLN A 56 12.44 -3.67 3.08
C GLN A 56 11.37 -4.66 3.56
N GLU A 57 10.79 -4.43 4.74
CA GLU A 57 9.74 -5.27 5.33
C GLU A 57 8.35 -4.98 4.75
N ILE A 58 8.18 -3.90 3.99
CA ILE A 58 6.91 -3.54 3.35
C ILE A 58 6.78 -4.28 2.02
N LEU A 59 5.81 -5.19 1.95
CA LEU A 59 5.57 -6.03 0.77
C LEU A 59 4.67 -5.37 -0.28
N GLY A 60 3.94 -4.32 0.11
CA GLY A 60 3.06 -3.57 -0.77
C GLY A 60 2.34 -2.45 -0.02
N VAL A 61 1.77 -1.53 -0.79
CA VAL A 61 1.05 -0.34 -0.31
C VAL A 61 -0.41 -0.42 -0.75
N VAL A 62 -1.32 -0.03 0.13
CA VAL A 62 -2.73 0.26 -0.23
C VAL A 62 -2.92 1.77 -0.14
N GLY A 63 -3.14 2.42 -1.27
CA GLY A 63 -3.15 3.88 -1.45
C GLY A 63 -2.78 4.28 -2.89
N HIS A 64 -2.81 5.55 -3.29
CA HIS A 64 -3.39 6.69 -2.59
C HIS A 64 -4.90 6.78 -2.85
N TYR A 65 -5.63 7.64 -2.13
CA TYR A 65 -7.09 7.76 -2.32
C TYR A 65 -7.44 8.46 -3.64
N THR A 66 -6.74 9.56 -3.96
CA THR A 66 -6.99 10.37 -5.16
C THR A 66 -6.08 10.00 -6.33
N SER A 67 -6.57 10.32 -7.53
CA SER A 67 -5.85 10.20 -8.79
C SER A 67 -4.54 10.98 -8.77
N GLU A 68 -4.60 12.23 -8.34
CA GLU A 68 -3.47 13.16 -8.31
C GLU A 68 -2.36 12.68 -7.37
N SER A 69 -2.72 12.24 -6.16
CA SER A 69 -1.76 11.72 -5.19
C SER A 69 -1.11 10.42 -5.66
N THR A 70 -1.88 9.58 -6.37
CA THR A 70 -1.35 8.34 -6.95
C THR A 70 -0.34 8.63 -8.04
N VAL A 71 -0.67 9.53 -8.99
CA VAL A 71 0.24 9.94 -10.07
C VAL A 71 1.52 10.56 -9.50
N ALA A 72 1.42 11.42 -8.47
CA ALA A 72 2.58 12.06 -7.85
C ALA A 72 3.57 11.07 -7.18
N ALA A 73 3.08 9.90 -6.76
CA ALA A 73 3.87 8.91 -6.02
C ALA A 73 4.28 7.69 -6.86
N ILE A 74 3.60 7.41 -7.98
CA ILE A 74 3.69 6.10 -8.65
C ILE A 74 5.09 5.78 -9.18
N ASP A 75 5.81 6.77 -9.68
CA ASP A 75 7.16 6.56 -10.20
C ASP A 75 8.13 6.14 -9.10
N VAL A 76 7.98 6.65 -7.88
CA VAL A 76 8.78 6.22 -6.72
C VAL A 76 8.56 4.74 -6.44
N TYR A 77 7.31 4.27 -6.51
CA TYR A 77 6.99 2.85 -6.32
C TYR A 77 7.51 1.98 -7.47
N GLN A 78 7.36 2.43 -8.71
CA GLN A 78 7.81 1.71 -9.91
C GLN A 78 9.35 1.55 -9.92
N GLU A 79 10.09 2.62 -9.65
CA GLU A 79 11.57 2.60 -9.59
C GLU A 79 12.08 1.63 -8.52
N ASN A 80 11.36 1.52 -7.40
CA ASN A 80 11.74 0.67 -6.26
C ASN A 80 11.04 -0.69 -6.27
N LYS A 81 10.27 -1.01 -7.32
CA LYS A 81 9.55 -2.28 -7.50
C LYS A 81 8.60 -2.62 -6.33
N LEU A 82 8.02 -1.60 -5.71
CA LEU A 82 7.06 -1.78 -4.61
C LEU A 82 5.63 -1.75 -5.16
N VAL A 83 4.88 -2.83 -4.96
CA VAL A 83 3.49 -2.94 -5.42
C VAL A 83 2.60 -1.95 -4.69
N VAL A 84 1.73 -1.27 -5.44
CA VAL A 84 0.72 -0.36 -4.91
C VAL A 84 -0.67 -0.68 -5.46
N ILE A 85 -1.63 -0.77 -4.53
CA ILE A 85 -3.04 -1.01 -4.82
C ILE A 85 -3.81 0.27 -4.49
N SER A 86 -4.36 0.91 -5.50
CA SER A 86 -5.18 2.11 -5.32
C SER A 86 -6.67 1.75 -5.21
N PRO A 87 -7.34 2.13 -4.10
CA PRO A 87 -8.75 1.78 -3.87
C PRO A 87 -9.75 2.66 -4.63
N GLY A 88 -9.35 3.83 -5.15
CA GLY A 88 -10.29 4.85 -5.61
C GLY A 88 -9.96 5.55 -6.94
N THR A 89 -8.85 5.23 -7.58
CA THR A 89 -8.39 5.99 -8.75
C THR A 89 -9.07 5.58 -10.04
N THR A 90 -9.63 6.55 -10.74
CA THR A 90 -10.20 6.44 -12.09
C THR A 90 -9.34 7.15 -13.14
N THR A 91 -8.04 7.36 -12.88
CA THR A 91 -7.17 8.17 -13.73
C THR A 91 -6.98 7.57 -15.12
N GLU A 92 -7.23 8.37 -16.16
CA GLU A 92 -6.93 8.00 -17.56
C GLU A 92 -5.42 7.88 -17.80
N GLU A 93 -4.60 8.70 -17.15
CA GLU A 93 -3.13 8.71 -17.29
C GLU A 93 -2.49 7.34 -16.99
N LEU A 94 -2.92 6.65 -15.93
CA LEU A 94 -2.41 5.31 -15.60
C LEU A 94 -3.02 4.20 -16.48
N THR A 95 -4.05 4.54 -17.25
CA THR A 95 -4.61 3.67 -18.29
C THR A 95 -3.81 3.80 -19.60
N GLU A 96 -3.32 5.00 -19.91
CA GLU A 96 -2.50 5.30 -21.09
C GLU A 96 -1.03 4.90 -20.91
N GLU A 97 -0.48 5.12 -19.71
CA GLU A 97 0.89 4.73 -19.32
C GLU A 97 0.86 3.76 -18.13
N PRO A 98 0.60 2.46 -18.38
CA PRO A 98 0.52 1.47 -17.32
C PRO A 98 1.85 1.29 -16.61
N LYS A 99 1.79 1.14 -15.29
CA LYS A 99 2.94 0.86 -14.43
C LYS A 99 2.82 -0.57 -13.90
N ASP A 100 3.90 -1.35 -13.99
CA ASP A 100 3.88 -2.79 -13.65
C ASP A 100 3.50 -3.07 -12.19
N VAL A 101 3.80 -2.12 -11.30
CA VAL A 101 3.53 -2.23 -9.86
C VAL A 101 2.15 -1.73 -9.45
N PHE A 102 1.36 -1.19 -10.38
CA PHE A 102 0.09 -0.51 -10.08
C PHE A 102 -1.13 -1.41 -10.29
N PHE A 103 -2.02 -1.43 -9.30
CA PHE A 103 -3.32 -2.09 -9.40
C PHE A 103 -4.43 -1.13 -8.96
N GLY A 104 -5.29 -0.71 -9.90
CA GLY A 104 -6.51 0.05 -9.61
C GLY A 104 -7.69 -0.87 -9.33
N LEU A 105 -8.43 -0.63 -8.24
CA LEU A 105 -9.65 -1.38 -7.93
C LEU A 105 -10.87 -0.78 -8.65
N PHE A 106 -11.40 -1.49 -9.65
CA PHE A 106 -12.66 -1.15 -10.32
C PHE A 106 -13.77 -2.14 -9.91
N ILE A 107 -14.84 -1.64 -9.28
CA ILE A 107 -16.03 -2.45 -8.97
C ILE A 107 -17.07 -2.20 -10.07
N VAL A 108 -17.29 -3.21 -10.92
CA VAL A 108 -18.38 -3.19 -11.91
C VAL A 108 -19.61 -3.86 -11.30
N ILE A 109 -20.69 -3.10 -11.12
CA ILE A 109 -22.00 -3.64 -10.72
C ILE A 109 -22.85 -3.74 -11.98
N GLU A 110 -23.09 -4.95 -12.46
CA GLU A 110 -24.00 -5.21 -13.57
C GLU A 110 -25.38 -5.61 -13.05
N TRP A 111 -26.41 -4.81 -13.38
CA TRP A 111 -27.80 -5.19 -13.10
C TRP A 111 -28.33 -6.03 -14.24
N ARG A 112 -28.53 -7.34 -13.99
CA ARG A 112 -29.23 -8.20 -14.95
C ARG A 112 -30.73 -7.96 -14.81
N GLN A 113 -31.32 -7.22 -15.75
CA GLN A 113 -32.78 -7.18 -15.89
C GLN A 113 -33.27 -8.57 -16.29
N SER A 114 -34.19 -9.14 -15.49
CA SER A 114 -34.88 -10.36 -15.87
C SER A 114 -35.96 -10.00 -16.90
N ILE A 115 -35.84 -10.57 -18.09
CA ILE A 115 -36.97 -10.81 -18.99
C ILE A 115 -37.91 -11.85 -18.39
#